data_AF-A0A379X330-F1
#
_entry.id   AF-A0A379X330-F1
#
_cell.length_a   1.000
_cell.length_b   1.000
_cell.length_c   1.000
_cell.angle_alpha   90.00
_cell.angle_beta   90.00
_cell.angle_gamma   90.00
#
_symmetry.space_group_name_H-M   'P 1'
#
loop_
_entity.id
_entity.type
_entity.pdbx_description
1 polymer ?
#
loop_
_entity_poly.entity_id
_entity_poly.type
_entity_poly.pdbx_seq_one_letter_code
_entity_poly.pdbx_strand_id
1 'polypeptide(L)'
;MSQGIPLTDEDRLPWLERLNDASYSLYKKNETGFIVCSSLKKQYRDILRKSSPNVHFLWLDGDYATILQRMQRRAGHFMPPDLLQSQFDALERPCADEHDIARIDVNHDIEHVTEQCRLAVQAFRQALSAS
;
A
#
# COMPACT_ATOMS: atom_id res chain seq x y z
N MET A 1 1.89 15.17 -7.78
CA MET A 1 1.52 15.97 -6.59
C MET A 1 2.60 16.95 -6.11
N SER A 2 3.68 17.22 -6.87
CA SER A 2 4.72 18.18 -6.43
C SER A 2 4.24 19.64 -6.31
N GLN A 3 3.11 19.96 -6.94
CA GLN A 3 2.46 21.27 -6.90
C GLN A 3 1.40 21.39 -5.77
N GLY A 4 1.27 20.39 -4.89
CA GLY A 4 0.25 20.38 -3.82
C GLY A 4 -1.17 20.04 -4.29
N ILE A 5 -1.39 19.83 -5.58
CA ILE A 5 -2.68 19.41 -6.15
C ILE A 5 -2.82 17.88 -6.05
N PRO A 6 -3.88 17.35 -5.41
CA PRO A 6 -4.20 15.92 -5.42
C PRO A 6 -4.52 15.43 -6.82
N LEU A 7 -4.09 14.22 -7.15
CA LEU A 7 -4.46 13.55 -8.41
C LEU A 7 -5.94 13.14 -8.39
N THR A 8 -6.57 12.99 -9.56
CA THR A 8 -7.90 12.37 -9.71
C THR A 8 -7.83 10.85 -9.89
N ASP A 9 -8.97 10.17 -10.01
CA ASP A 9 -9.00 8.73 -10.31
C ASP A 9 -8.48 8.46 -11.73
N GLU A 10 -8.83 9.31 -12.69
CA GLU A 10 -8.38 9.26 -14.08
C GLU A 10 -6.86 9.48 -14.19
N ASP A 11 -6.30 10.40 -13.41
CA ASP A 11 -4.85 10.62 -13.36
C ASP A 11 -4.09 9.37 -12.85
N ARG A 12 -4.71 8.61 -11.92
CA ARG A 12 -4.08 7.44 -11.29
C ARG A 12 -4.20 6.19 -12.13
N LEU A 13 -5.24 6.07 -12.95
CA LEU A 13 -5.54 4.84 -13.70
C LEU A 13 -4.36 4.34 -14.54
N PRO A 14 -3.71 5.15 -15.42
CA PRO A 14 -2.58 4.69 -16.23
C PRO A 14 -1.37 4.26 -15.38
N TRP A 15 -1.22 4.85 -14.18
CA TRP A 15 -0.17 4.45 -13.26
C TRP A 15 -0.46 3.09 -12.60
N LEU A 16 -1.70 2.87 -12.16
CA LEU A 16 -2.15 1.60 -11.59
C LEU A 16 -2.06 0.46 -12.61
N GLU A 17 -2.41 0.71 -13.87
CA GLU A 17 -2.25 -0.26 -14.95
C GLU A 17 -0.77 -0.64 -15.15
N ARG A 18 0.15 0.34 -15.15
CA ARG A 18 1.58 0.04 -15.23
C ARG A 18 2.13 -0.73 -14.03
N LEU A 19 1.62 -0.47 -12.82
CA LEU A 19 1.98 -1.27 -11.64
C LEU A 19 1.48 -2.72 -11.76
N ASN A 20 0.27 -2.89 -12.30
CA ASN A 20 -0.33 -4.20 -12.57
C ASN A 20 0.44 -4.97 -13.66
N ASP A 21 0.97 -4.29 -14.69
CA ASP A 21 1.86 -4.91 -15.68
C ASP A 21 3.21 -5.32 -15.06
N ALA A 22 3.76 -4.47 -14.18
CA ALA A 22 5.00 -4.78 -13.48
C ALA A 22 4.84 -5.98 -12.54
N SER A 23 3.73 -6.06 -11.79
CA SER A 23 3.43 -7.23 -10.93
C SER A 23 3.25 -8.50 -11.76
N TYR A 24 2.60 -8.41 -12.92
CA TYR A 24 2.45 -9.53 -13.84
C TYR A 24 3.78 -10.02 -14.41
N SER A 25 4.70 -9.12 -14.72
CA SER A 25 6.05 -9.47 -15.20
C SER A 25 6.82 -10.28 -14.16
N LEU A 26 6.78 -9.88 -12.88
CA LEU A 26 7.39 -10.61 -11.77
C LEU A 26 6.77 -12.00 -11.63
N TYR A 27 5.43 -12.07 -11.65
CA TYR A 27 4.70 -13.34 -11.60
C TYR A 27 5.11 -14.30 -12.73
N LYS A 28 5.19 -13.81 -13.97
CA LYS A 28 5.60 -14.63 -15.13
C LYS A 28 7.02 -15.16 -15.05
N LYS A 29 7.92 -14.46 -14.35
CA LYS A 29 9.30 -14.88 -14.13
C LYS A 29 9.46 -15.75 -12.88
N ASN A 30 8.38 -16.04 -12.16
CA ASN A 30 8.42 -16.70 -10.86
C ASN A 30 9.30 -15.95 -9.84
N GLU A 31 9.30 -14.61 -9.93
CA GLU A 31 10.02 -13.71 -9.04
C GLU A 31 9.08 -13.10 -7.99
N THR A 32 9.66 -12.72 -6.84
CA THR A 32 8.93 -11.98 -5.80
C THR A 32 9.48 -10.56 -5.74
N GLY A 33 8.60 -9.58 -5.61
CA GLY A 33 8.98 -8.18 -5.46
C GLY A 33 8.01 -7.41 -4.58
N PHE A 34 8.45 -6.24 -4.11
CA PHE A 34 7.62 -5.30 -3.38
C PHE A 34 7.35 -4.07 -4.25
N ILE A 35 6.09 -3.65 -4.28
CA ILE A 35 5.67 -2.41 -4.93
C ILE A 35 5.11 -1.50 -3.84
N VAL A 36 5.61 -0.26 -3.76
CA VAL A 36 5.06 0.74 -2.85
C VAL A 36 4.00 1.54 -3.60
N CYS A 37 2.75 1.39 -3.18
CA CYS A 37 1.60 2.09 -3.73
C CYS A 37 0.64 2.45 -2.59
N SER A 38 0.07 3.66 -2.59
CA SER A 38 -0.89 4.05 -1.55
C SER A 38 -2.18 3.23 -1.65
N SER A 39 -2.62 2.87 -2.86
CA SER A 39 -3.78 1.99 -3.13
C SER A 39 -5.00 2.27 -2.23
N LEU A 40 -5.29 3.56 -2.02
CA LEU A 40 -6.19 4.05 -0.98
C LEU A 40 -7.64 3.59 -1.16
N LYS A 41 -8.09 3.45 -2.40
CA LYS A 41 -9.45 3.03 -2.74
C LYS A 41 -9.51 1.54 -3.09
N LYS A 42 -10.62 0.88 -2.78
CA LYS A 42 -10.86 -0.52 -3.13
C LYS A 42 -10.73 -0.75 -4.64
N GLN A 43 -11.28 0.15 -5.45
CA GLN A 43 -11.17 0.08 -6.91
C GLN A 43 -9.70 0.05 -7.39
N TYR A 44 -8.78 0.72 -6.70
CA TYR A 44 -7.35 0.68 -7.07
C TYR A 44 -6.73 -0.68 -6.73
N ARG A 45 -7.08 -1.24 -5.57
CA ARG A 45 -6.66 -2.59 -5.18
C ARG A 45 -7.21 -3.64 -6.14
N ASP A 46 -8.47 -3.50 -6.55
CA ASP A 46 -9.10 -4.36 -7.55
C ASP A 46 -8.40 -4.30 -8.91
N ILE A 47 -7.94 -3.13 -9.36
CA ILE A 47 -7.11 -3.01 -10.58
C ILE A 47 -5.81 -3.81 -10.43
N LEU A 48 -5.12 -3.67 -9.30
CA LEU A 48 -3.85 -4.36 -9.03
C LEU A 48 -4.02 -5.88 -8.88
N ARG A 49 -5.20 -6.37 -8.52
CA ARG A 49 -5.55 -7.80 -8.46
C ARG A 49 -5.75 -8.43 -9.85
N LYS A 50 -6.05 -7.65 -10.88
CA LYS A 50 -6.49 -8.19 -12.19
C LYS A 50 -5.46 -9.10 -12.85
N SER A 51 -4.17 -8.78 -12.79
CA SER A 51 -3.17 -9.49 -13.59
C SER A 51 -2.44 -10.61 -12.87
N SER A 52 -2.47 -10.69 -11.53
CA SER A 52 -1.79 -11.79 -10.83
C SER A 52 -2.63 -12.30 -9.64
N PRO A 53 -2.88 -13.62 -9.58
CA PRO A 53 -3.62 -14.23 -8.47
C PRO A 53 -2.87 -14.19 -7.13
N ASN A 54 -1.57 -13.83 -7.15
CA ASN A 54 -0.69 -13.87 -6.00
C ASN A 54 -0.28 -12.47 -5.52
N VAL A 55 -1.09 -11.44 -5.83
CA VAL A 55 -0.91 -10.11 -5.27
C VAL A 55 -1.49 -10.08 -3.87
N HIS A 56 -0.67 -9.68 -2.91
CA HIS A 56 -1.06 -9.45 -1.52
C HIS A 56 -0.70 -8.02 -1.12
N PHE A 57 -1.42 -7.47 -0.15
CA PHE A 57 -1.22 -6.10 0.33
C PHE A 57 -0.77 -6.10 1.78
N LEU A 58 0.23 -5.27 2.08
CA LEU A 58 0.58 -4.87 3.44
C LEU A 58 -0.01 -3.48 3.67
N TRP A 59 -1.13 -3.42 4.40
CA TRP A 59 -1.75 -2.14 4.76
C TRP A 59 -1.09 -1.59 6.02
N LEU A 60 -0.22 -0.61 5.83
CA LEU A 60 0.44 0.15 6.89
C LEU A 60 -0.56 1.15 7.49
N ASP A 61 -1.26 0.75 8.54
CA ASP A 61 -2.34 1.50 9.17
C ASP A 61 -1.83 2.25 10.41
N GLY A 62 -2.04 3.56 10.45
CA GLY A 62 -1.61 4.43 11.53
C GLY A 62 -2.54 5.62 11.67
N ASP A 63 -2.59 6.19 12.87
CA ASP A 63 -3.41 7.37 13.09
C ASP A 63 -2.78 8.62 12.46
N TYR A 64 -3.64 9.62 12.19
CA TYR A 64 -3.23 10.86 11.54
C TYR A 64 -2.13 11.60 12.32
N ALA A 65 -2.24 11.66 13.64
CA ALA A 65 -1.31 12.41 14.48
C ALA A 65 0.10 11.77 14.46
N THR A 66 0.16 10.44 14.57
CA THR A 66 1.39 9.66 14.48
C THR A 66 2.07 9.85 13.12
N ILE A 67 1.32 9.78 12.02
CA ILE A 67 1.87 9.96 10.66
C ILE A 67 2.36 11.40 10.46
N LEU A 68 1.56 12.39 10.85
CA LEU A 68 1.94 13.81 10.75
C LEU A 68 3.21 14.10 11.54
N GLN A 69 3.32 13.62 12.78
CA GLN A 69 4.51 13.82 13.61
C GLN A 69 5.76 13.21 12.96
N ARG A 70 5.65 12.00 12.37
CA ARG A 70 6.75 11.35 11.66
C ARG A 70 7.19 12.12 10.42
N MET A 71 6.25 12.68 9.68
CA MET A 71 6.54 13.50 8.50
C MET A 71 7.24 14.80 8.89
N GLN A 72 6.78 15.48 9.94
CA GLN A 72 7.36 16.74 10.43
C GLN A 72 8.80 16.59 10.93
N ARG A 73 9.18 15.41 11.45
CA ARG A 73 10.55 15.11 11.89
C ARG A 73 11.54 14.92 10.74
N ARG A 74 11.08 14.69 9.50
CA ARG A 74 11.96 14.48 8.34
C ARG A 74 12.41 15.82 7.77
N ALA A 75 13.69 16.15 7.89
CA ALA A 75 14.28 17.30 7.22
C ALA A 75 14.25 17.11 5.68
N GLY A 76 13.89 18.16 4.93
CA GLY A 76 14.03 18.20 3.46
C GLY A 76 12.84 17.66 2.64
N HIS A 77 11.83 17.04 3.26
CA HIS A 77 10.63 16.56 2.57
C HIS A 77 9.35 16.98 3.30
N PHE A 78 9.01 18.27 3.21
CA PHE A 78 7.75 18.77 3.77
C PHE A 78 6.62 18.45 2.79
N MET A 79 5.86 17.40 3.09
CA MET A 79 4.56 17.20 2.48
C MET A 79 3.53 18.03 3.26
N PRO A 80 2.76 18.92 2.60
CA PRO A 80 1.80 19.78 3.28
C PRO A 80 0.81 18.94 4.10
N PRO A 81 0.43 19.38 5.33
CA PRO A 81 -0.59 18.71 6.12
C PRO A 81 -1.90 18.49 5.36
N ASP A 82 -2.30 19.43 4.51
CA ASP A 82 -3.50 19.31 3.67
C ASP A 82 -3.43 18.12 2.70
N LEU A 83 -2.22 17.77 2.24
CA LEU A 83 -2.03 16.60 1.38
C LEU A 83 -2.18 15.31 2.18
N LEU A 84 -1.72 15.29 3.44
CA LEU A 84 -1.96 14.15 4.32
C LEU A 84 -3.46 14.00 4.59
N GLN A 85 -4.16 15.09 4.87
CA GLN A 85 -5.61 15.09 5.06
C GLN A 85 -6.33 14.51 3.85
N SER A 86 -6.00 14.97 2.63
CA SER A 86 -6.63 14.45 1.41
C SER A 86 -6.43 12.94 1.19
N GLN A 87 -5.32 12.38 1.68
CA GLN A 87 -5.05 10.95 1.60
C GLN A 87 -5.90 10.16 2.61
N PHE A 88 -6.12 10.70 3.81
CA PHE A 88 -7.03 10.13 4.80
C PHE A 88 -8.48 10.21 4.33
N ASP A 89 -8.88 11.32 3.71
CA ASP A 89 -10.23 11.49 3.16
C ASP A 89 -10.51 10.52 2.00
N ALA A 90 -9.48 10.20 1.20
CA ALA A 90 -9.56 9.24 0.10
C ALA A 90 -9.39 7.77 0.53
N LEU A 91 -9.02 7.49 1.79
CA LEU A 91 -8.76 6.14 2.28
C LEU A 91 -10.06 5.35 2.47
N GLU A 92 -10.29 4.38 1.60
CA GLU A 92 -11.28 3.33 1.79
C GLU A 92 -10.62 2.17 2.53
N ARG A 93 -10.81 2.15 3.86
CA ARG A 93 -10.25 1.11 4.74
C ARG A 93 -10.65 -0.29 4.23
N PRO A 94 -9.68 -1.22 4.10
CA PRO A 94 -9.96 -2.60 3.77
C PRO A 94 -11.06 -3.23 4.61
N CYS A 95 -11.96 -3.94 3.94
CA CYS A 95 -13.05 -4.69 4.55
C CYS A 95 -12.71 -6.19 4.70
N ALA A 96 -13.51 -6.92 5.48
CA ALA A 96 -13.22 -8.31 5.86
C ALA A 96 -13.22 -9.30 4.68
N ASP A 97 -13.82 -8.94 3.55
CA ASP A 97 -13.82 -9.71 2.30
C ASP A 97 -12.53 -9.56 1.47
N GLU A 98 -11.65 -8.61 1.82
CA GLU A 98 -10.32 -8.45 1.21
C GLU A 98 -9.27 -9.30 1.93
N HIS A 99 -9.38 -10.63 1.79
CA HIS A 99 -8.55 -11.64 2.48
C HIS A 99 -7.06 -11.61 2.11
N ASP A 100 -6.71 -10.93 1.02
CA ASP A 100 -5.36 -10.76 0.52
C ASP A 100 -4.61 -9.57 1.17
N ILE A 101 -5.18 -8.96 2.21
CA ILE A 101 -4.64 -7.79 2.90
C ILE A 101 -4.27 -8.12 4.34
N ALA A 102 -3.03 -7.86 4.71
CA ALA A 102 -2.57 -7.89 6.11
C ALA A 102 -2.46 -6.45 6.64
N ARG A 103 -3.19 -6.16 7.71
CA ARG A 103 -3.09 -4.89 8.43
C ARG A 103 -1.87 -4.89 9.34
N ILE A 104 -1.05 -3.84 9.25
CA ILE A 104 0.15 -3.65 10.04
C ILE A 104 0.01 -2.32 10.78
N ASP A 105 -0.05 -2.38 12.12
CA ASP A 105 -0.10 -1.18 12.95
C ASP A 105 1.25 -0.46 12.92
N VAL A 106 1.26 0.75 12.37
CA VAL A 106 2.49 1.55 12.29
C VAL A 106 2.70 2.47 13.48
N ASN A 107 1.87 2.44 14.52
CA ASN A 107 2.06 3.24 15.73
C ASN A 107 3.23 2.78 16.62
N HIS A 108 4.02 1.82 16.15
CA HIS A 108 5.23 1.29 16.78
C HIS A 108 6.51 1.77 16.07
N ASP A 109 7.68 1.49 16.66
CA ASP A 109 8.97 1.76 16.01
C ASP A 109 9.17 0.97 14.70
N ILE A 110 10.18 1.36 13.93
CA ILE A 110 10.44 0.78 12.61
C ILE A 110 10.82 -0.71 12.68
N GLU A 111 11.46 -1.16 13.75
CA GLU A 111 11.87 -2.55 13.92
C GLU A 111 10.64 -3.44 14.11
N HIS A 112 9.72 -3.01 14.98
CA HIS A 112 8.47 -3.71 15.22
C HIS A 112 7.60 -3.76 13.95
N VAL A 113 7.45 -2.64 13.25
CA VAL A 113 6.68 -2.57 12.00
C VAL A 113 7.28 -3.49 10.93
N THR A 114 8.61 -3.49 10.81
CA THR A 114 9.32 -4.35 9.84
C THR A 114 9.10 -5.83 10.17
N GLU A 115 9.14 -6.19 11.46
CA GLU A 115 8.91 -7.56 11.89
C GLU A 115 7.47 -8.02 11.62
N GLN A 116 6.47 -7.17 11.89
CA GLN A 116 5.08 -7.48 11.55
C GLN A 116 4.88 -7.68 10.04
N CYS A 117 5.49 -6.83 9.21
CA CYS A 117 5.50 -7.02 7.75
C CYS A 117 6.13 -8.36 7.35
N ARG A 118 7.26 -8.73 7.97
CA ARG A 118 7.94 -10.00 7.71
C ARG A 118 7.06 -11.20 8.04
N LEU A 119 6.39 -11.19 9.19
CA LEU A 119 5.47 -12.24 9.62
C LEU A 119 4.26 -12.36 8.66
N ALA A 120 3.68 -11.24 8.24
CA ALA A 120 2.59 -11.22 7.27
C ALA A 120 3.00 -11.84 5.92
N VAL A 121 4.18 -11.48 5.41
CA VAL A 121 4.72 -12.06 4.16
C VAL A 121 4.95 -13.56 4.30
N GLN A 122 5.44 -14.03 5.46
CA GLN A 122 5.59 -15.47 5.70
C GLN A 122 4.26 -16.20 5.70
N ALA A 123 3.23 -15.63 6.32
CA ALA A 123 1.89 -16.21 6.33
C ALA A 123 1.31 -16.34 4.92
N PHE A 124 1.44 -15.30 4.07
CA PHE A 124 1.01 -15.36 2.68
C PHE A 124 1.74 -16.47 1.90
N ARG A 125 3.06 -16.60 2.08
CA ARG A 125 3.84 -17.65 1.40
C ARG A 125 3.44 -19.05 1.84
N GLN A 126 3.15 -19.24 3.13
CA GLN A 126 2.69 -20.52 3.65
C GLN A 126 1.32 -20.90 3.08
N ALA A 127 0.38 -19.94 3.01
CA ALA A 127 -0.93 -20.16 2.42
C ALA A 127 -0.86 -20.59 0.94
N LEU A 128 0.01 -19.94 0.14
CA LEU A 128 0.24 -20.29 -1.26
C LEU A 128 0.89 -21.67 -1.46
N SER A 129 1.66 -22.16 -0.48
CA SER A 129 2.29 -23.49 -0.56
C SER A 129 1.36 -24.63 -0.15
N ALA A 130 0.27 -24.32 0.53
CA ALA A 130 -0.70 -25.29 1.02
C ALA A 130 -1.89 -25.51 0.06
N SER A 131 -2.01 -24.67 -0.96
CA SER A 131 -3.01 -24.72 -2.05
C SER A 131 -2.46 -25.37 -3.30
#